data_AF-A0A8S1KVI6-F1
#
_entry.id   AF-A0A8S1KVI6-F1
#
_cell.length_a   1.000
_cell.length_b   1.000
_cell.length_c   1.000
_cell.angle_alpha   90.00
_cell.angle_beta   90.00
_cell.angle_gamma   90.00
#
_symmetry.space_group_name_H-M   'P 1'
#
loop_
_entity.id
_entity.type
_entity.pdbx_description
1 polymer ?
#
loop_
_entity_poly.entity_id
_entity_poly.type
_entity_poly.pdbx_seq_one_letter_code
_entity_poly.pdbx_strand_id
1 'polypeptide(L)'
;MLKQLSNKKQIKKLKKTIQKSLNNEVPIPELDIQEKLNKEIVTFILDGAVLQLGQLKSSKVLLNFEDHSHFITKRLGRNPEDFRPDIVHQSLLTLLDSPLNKAGLLKVLIRTEDNRLIEINPVTKIPRTFKRFSGMIAKLLETAKIQSDDQVLLQIHNDTVQEYFSNEAYIVATSHKAKLVDLKEYIQKKHNLVFVIGAVAKGNPGLECKFSNDCISISRYQLSTSNCLSKIIDTFEEYYSII
;
A
#
# COMPACT_ATOMS: atom_id res chain seq x y z
N MET A 1 -37.06 6.27 0.57
CA MET A 1 -36.90 6.33 -0.91
C MET A 1 -35.53 6.89 -1.35
N LEU A 2 -34.98 7.93 -0.70
CA LEU A 2 -33.69 8.55 -1.07
C LEU A 2 -32.43 7.66 -0.86
N LYS A 3 -32.41 6.77 0.15
CA LYS A 3 -31.28 5.83 0.38
C LYS A 3 -31.07 4.80 -0.74
N GLN A 4 -32.15 4.34 -1.40
CA GLN A 4 -32.05 3.39 -2.52
C GLN A 4 -31.54 4.03 -3.82
N LEU A 5 -31.77 5.33 -4.01
CA LEU A 5 -31.33 6.09 -5.19
C LEU A 5 -29.82 6.42 -5.14
N SER A 6 -29.27 6.67 -3.95
CA SER A 6 -27.83 6.87 -3.72
C SER A 6 -27.03 5.63 -4.13
N ASN A 7 -27.49 4.45 -3.70
CA ASN A 7 -26.83 3.17 -3.97
C ASN A 7 -26.84 2.83 -5.47
N LYS A 8 -27.95 3.09 -6.18
CA LYS A 8 -28.04 2.87 -7.64
C LYS A 8 -27.04 3.70 -8.45
N LYS A 9 -26.76 4.95 -8.06
CA LYS A 9 -25.75 5.80 -8.72
C LYS A 9 -24.32 5.32 -8.47
N GLN A 10 -24.01 4.91 -7.24
CA GLN A 10 -22.72 4.30 -6.90
C GLN A 10 -22.48 3.00 -7.65
N ILE A 11 -23.48 2.10 -7.68
CA ILE A 11 -23.44 0.84 -8.44
C ILE A 11 -23.22 1.10 -9.93
N LYS A 12 -23.89 2.11 -10.50
CA LYS A 12 -23.72 2.48 -11.92
C LYS A 12 -22.33 3.03 -12.22
N LYS A 13 -21.75 3.81 -11.30
CA LYS A 13 -20.38 4.34 -11.42
C LYS A 13 -19.34 3.22 -11.32
N LEU A 14 -19.50 2.32 -10.34
CA LEU A 14 -18.65 1.16 -10.13
C LEU A 14 -18.68 0.20 -11.33
N LYS A 15 -19.88 -0.11 -11.86
CA LYS A 15 -20.06 -0.90 -13.09
C LYS A 15 -19.34 -0.30 -14.30
N LYS A 16 -19.38 1.03 -14.44
CA LYS A 16 -18.73 1.73 -15.57
C LYS A 16 -17.20 1.73 -15.45
N THR A 17 -16.67 1.76 -14.23
CA THR A 17 -15.24 1.63 -13.95
C THR A 17 -14.74 0.20 -14.19
N ILE A 18 -15.51 -0.81 -13.75
CA ILE A 18 -15.21 -2.24 -13.93
C ILE A 18 -15.27 -2.65 -15.41
N GLN A 19 -16.29 -2.19 -16.16
CA GLN A 19 -16.40 -2.48 -17.59
C GLN A 19 -15.21 -1.93 -18.39
N LYS A 20 -14.56 -0.85 -17.93
CA LYS A 20 -13.39 -0.26 -18.58
C LYS A 20 -12.12 -1.08 -18.31
N SER A 21 -12.03 -1.80 -17.18
CA SER A 21 -10.90 -2.68 -16.85
C SER A 21 -10.97 -4.08 -17.47
N LEU A 22 -12.17 -4.56 -17.80
CA LEU A 22 -12.39 -5.91 -18.35
C LEU A 22 -12.00 -6.09 -19.83
N ASN A 23 -11.67 -5.02 -20.55
CA ASN A 23 -11.43 -5.10 -21.99
C ASN A 23 -10.05 -5.65 -22.38
N ASN A 24 -9.13 -5.91 -21.44
CA ASN A 24 -7.80 -6.48 -21.75
C ASN A 24 -7.42 -7.65 -20.81
N GLU A 25 -7.48 -8.87 -21.37
CA GLU A 25 -6.96 -10.18 -20.90
C GLU A 25 -7.62 -10.92 -19.70
N VAL A 26 -7.94 -12.20 -19.99
CA VAL A 26 -8.37 -13.37 -19.17
C VAL A 26 -9.42 -13.10 -18.06
N PRO A 27 -10.61 -13.74 -18.11
CA PRO A 27 -11.61 -13.59 -17.06
C PRO A 27 -11.16 -14.32 -15.79
N ILE A 28 -10.57 -13.55 -14.87
CA ILE A 28 -10.52 -13.90 -13.44
C ILE A 28 -11.98 -13.85 -12.96
N PRO A 29 -12.46 -14.79 -12.14
CA PRO A 29 -13.79 -14.69 -11.55
C PRO A 29 -13.85 -13.43 -10.68
N GLU A 30 -14.31 -12.31 -11.23
CA GLU A 30 -14.68 -11.15 -10.44
C GLU A 30 -15.81 -11.59 -9.50
N LEU A 31 -15.62 -11.38 -8.19
CA LEU A 31 -16.70 -11.52 -7.21
C LEU A 31 -17.95 -10.82 -7.75
N ASP A 32 -19.12 -11.47 -7.62
CA ASP A 32 -20.37 -10.86 -8.07
C ASP A 32 -20.52 -9.48 -7.41
N ILE A 33 -21.03 -8.52 -8.17
CA ILE A 33 -21.14 -7.11 -7.76
C ILE A 33 -21.95 -7.01 -6.46
N GLN A 34 -22.89 -7.93 -6.21
CA GLN A 34 -23.62 -8.00 -4.95
C GLN A 34 -22.78 -8.50 -3.77
N GLU A 35 -21.90 -9.47 -3.98
CA GLU A 35 -20.97 -9.95 -2.94
C GLU A 35 -19.91 -8.90 -2.61
N LYS A 36 -19.47 -8.12 -3.61
CA LYS A 36 -18.54 -7.01 -3.42
C LYS A 36 -19.16 -5.83 -2.66
N LEU A 37 -20.48 -5.62 -2.77
CA LEU A 37 -21.17 -4.55 -2.05
C LEU A 37 -21.24 -4.77 -0.53
N ASN A 38 -21.06 -6.01 -0.07
CA ASN A 38 -21.08 -6.36 1.35
C ASN A 38 -19.68 -6.45 1.98
N LYS A 39 -18.62 -6.29 1.19
CA LYS A 39 -17.22 -6.38 1.62
C LYS A 39 -16.57 -5.00 1.54
N GLU A 40 -15.89 -4.63 2.61
CA GLU A 40 -15.20 -3.33 2.69
C GLU A 40 -13.83 -3.43 2.01
N ILE A 41 -13.40 -2.34 1.38
CA ILE A 41 -12.04 -2.24 0.83
C ILE A 41 -11.08 -2.01 2.00
N VAL A 42 -10.13 -2.92 2.16
CA VAL A 42 -9.06 -2.79 3.16
C VAL A 42 -7.96 -1.93 2.57
N THR A 43 -7.52 -0.90 3.30
CA THR A 43 -6.42 -0.05 2.86
C THR A 43 -5.15 -0.37 3.64
N PHE A 44 -4.02 -0.45 2.92
CA PHE A 44 -2.69 -0.62 3.48
C PHE A 44 -1.85 0.63 3.22
N ILE A 45 -1.21 1.15 4.26
CA ILE A 45 -0.24 2.24 4.20
C ILE A 45 1.14 1.69 4.56
N LEU A 46 2.04 1.70 3.59
CA LEU A 46 3.47 1.45 3.80
C LEU A 46 4.12 2.74 4.29
N ASP A 47 4.47 2.78 5.58
CA ASP A 47 4.82 4.01 6.26
C ASP A 47 6.33 4.21 6.49
N GLY A 48 6.79 5.46 6.36
CA GLY A 48 8.17 5.87 6.57
C GLY A 48 9.13 5.47 5.44
N ALA A 49 8.62 5.12 4.26
CA ALA A 49 9.44 4.61 3.17
C ALA A 49 10.50 5.63 2.71
N VAL A 50 11.77 5.24 2.72
CA VAL A 50 12.88 6.07 2.21
C VAL A 50 12.98 5.90 0.70
N LEU A 51 12.30 6.78 -0.06
CA LEU A 51 12.31 6.80 -1.52
C LEU A 51 12.90 8.13 -2.02
N GLN A 52 14.23 8.13 -2.24
CA GLN A 52 14.98 9.34 -2.58
C GLN A 52 15.76 9.18 -3.89
N LEU A 53 15.71 10.20 -4.75
CA LEU A 53 16.55 10.29 -5.95
C LEU A 53 17.96 10.76 -5.60
N GLY A 54 18.96 10.12 -6.21
CA GLY A 54 20.35 10.55 -6.22
C GLY A 54 20.80 10.90 -7.63
N GLN A 55 21.51 12.01 -7.79
CA GLN A 55 22.18 12.36 -9.04
C GLN A 55 23.56 11.70 -9.08
N LEU A 56 23.69 10.61 -9.85
CA LEU A 56 24.95 9.91 -10.04
C LEU A 56 25.43 10.10 -11.47
N LYS A 57 26.57 10.79 -11.63
CA LYS A 57 27.07 11.19 -12.96
C LYS A 57 25.96 11.89 -13.76
N SER A 58 25.58 11.33 -14.91
CA SER A 58 24.54 11.87 -15.81
C SER A 58 23.15 11.26 -15.60
N SER A 59 22.93 10.36 -14.64
CA SER A 59 21.62 9.73 -14.39
C SER A 59 21.10 9.99 -12.99
N LYS A 60 19.77 10.12 -12.89
CA LYS A 60 19.04 10.09 -11.63
C LYS A 60 18.63 8.65 -11.35
N VAL A 61 18.93 8.19 -10.14
CA VAL A 61 18.66 6.81 -9.69
C VAL A 61 17.98 6.82 -8.34
N LEU A 62 17.18 5.79 -8.05
CA LEU A 62 16.66 5.57 -6.71
C LEU A 62 17.80 5.08 -5.81
N LEU A 63 18.05 5.81 -4.73
CA LEU A 63 19.10 5.48 -3.76
C LEU A 63 18.75 4.21 -2.99
N ASN A 64 19.77 3.37 -2.78
CA ASN A 64 19.68 2.12 -2.03
C ASN A 64 21.04 1.84 -1.36
N PHE A 65 21.03 1.10 -0.26
CA PHE A 65 22.23 0.87 0.54
C PHE A 65 23.30 0.03 -0.19
N GLU A 66 22.93 -0.89 -1.09
CA GLU A 66 23.88 -1.79 -1.76
C GLU A 66 24.72 -1.06 -2.81
N ASP A 67 24.06 -0.37 -3.73
CA ASP A 67 24.71 0.28 -4.88
C ASP A 67 25.27 1.67 -4.54
N HIS A 68 24.67 2.34 -3.54
CA HIS A 68 24.85 3.78 -3.34
C HIS A 68 25.42 4.17 -1.97
N SER A 69 25.90 3.20 -1.17
CA SER A 69 26.42 3.44 0.20
C SER A 69 27.42 4.60 0.28
N HIS A 70 28.46 4.59 -0.56
CA HIS A 70 29.48 5.65 -0.54
C HIS A 70 28.89 7.03 -0.89
N PHE A 71 27.96 7.10 -1.85
CA PHE A 71 27.29 8.35 -2.19
C PHE A 71 26.45 8.85 -1.02
N ILE A 72 25.66 7.98 -0.40
CA ILE A 72 24.80 8.32 0.73
C ILE A 72 25.63 8.86 1.90
N THR A 73 26.69 8.15 2.30
CA THR A 73 27.53 8.60 3.43
C THR A 73 28.27 9.89 3.11
N LYS A 74 28.93 10.00 1.94
CA LYS A 74 29.83 11.12 1.66
C LYS A 74 29.12 12.38 1.15
N ARG A 75 28.00 12.24 0.46
CA ARG A 75 27.27 13.39 -0.12
C ARG A 75 26.05 13.78 0.69
N LEU A 76 25.32 12.82 1.27
CA LEU A 76 24.13 13.11 2.07
C LEU A 76 24.42 13.16 3.58
N GLY A 77 25.55 12.61 4.04
CA GLY A 77 25.86 12.53 5.47
C GLY A 77 24.87 11.66 6.26
N ARG A 78 24.13 10.78 5.58
CA ARG A 78 23.13 9.88 6.18
C ARG A 78 23.68 8.46 6.29
N ASN A 79 23.03 7.63 7.10
CA ASN A 79 23.34 6.21 7.20
C ASN A 79 22.80 5.48 5.95
N PRO A 80 23.65 4.78 5.17
CA PRO A 80 23.21 3.98 4.04
C PRO A 80 22.12 2.97 4.36
N GLU A 81 22.17 2.36 5.56
CA GLU A 81 21.24 1.29 5.95
C GLU A 81 19.78 1.75 6.02
N ASP A 82 19.51 3.05 6.08
CA ASP A 82 18.14 3.59 6.08
C ASP A 82 17.53 3.56 4.67
N PHE A 83 18.35 3.48 3.61
CA PHE A 83 17.91 3.49 2.21
C PHE A 83 17.56 2.06 1.74
N ARG A 84 16.39 1.58 2.16
CA ARG A 84 15.86 0.24 1.90
C ARG A 84 14.58 0.23 1.03
N PRO A 85 14.63 0.75 -0.21
CA PRO A 85 13.49 0.69 -1.12
C PRO A 85 13.06 -0.74 -1.50
N ASP A 86 13.91 -1.75 -1.25
CA ASP A 86 13.60 -3.17 -1.42
C ASP A 86 12.47 -3.64 -0.48
N ILE A 87 12.32 -3.03 0.71
CA ILE A 87 11.21 -3.34 1.63
C ILE A 87 9.87 -2.98 0.99
N VAL A 88 9.79 -1.79 0.37
CA VAL A 88 8.61 -1.36 -0.39
C VAL A 88 8.38 -2.29 -1.58
N HIS A 89 9.45 -2.63 -2.31
CA HIS A 89 9.36 -3.54 -3.46
C HIS A 89 8.71 -4.86 -3.08
N GLN A 90 9.23 -5.56 -2.07
CA GLN A 90 8.69 -6.83 -1.59
C GLN A 90 7.26 -6.69 -1.09
N SER A 91 6.98 -5.61 -0.34
CA SER A 91 5.64 -5.34 0.20
C SER A 91 4.59 -5.15 -0.90
N LEU A 92 4.94 -4.43 -1.97
CA LEU A 92 4.04 -4.24 -3.11
C LEU A 92 3.81 -5.53 -3.90
N LEU A 93 4.83 -6.39 -4.03
CA LEU A 93 4.65 -7.72 -4.63
C LEU A 93 3.68 -8.56 -3.79
N THR A 94 3.86 -8.60 -2.46
CA THR A 94 2.93 -9.31 -1.56
C THR A 94 1.50 -8.79 -1.68
N LEU A 95 1.32 -7.47 -1.65
CA LEU A 95 0.00 -6.85 -1.68
C LEU A 95 -0.71 -7.07 -3.02
N LEU A 96 -0.05 -6.80 -4.14
CA LEU A 96 -0.73 -6.75 -5.44
C LEU A 96 -0.92 -8.11 -6.10
N ASP A 97 -0.21 -9.13 -5.63
CA ASP A 97 -0.44 -10.53 -6.05
C ASP A 97 -1.51 -11.24 -5.26
N SER A 98 -1.89 -10.71 -4.09
CA SER A 98 -2.89 -11.34 -3.24
C SER A 98 -4.24 -11.56 -3.94
N PRO A 99 -4.93 -12.69 -3.68
CA PRO A 99 -6.33 -12.86 -4.02
C PRO A 99 -7.20 -11.67 -3.60
N LEU A 100 -6.93 -11.07 -2.44
CA LEU A 100 -7.63 -9.87 -1.95
C LEU A 100 -7.51 -8.67 -2.93
N ASN A 101 -6.33 -8.46 -3.51
CA ASN A 101 -6.15 -7.44 -4.56
C ASN A 101 -6.84 -7.84 -5.87
N LYS A 102 -6.79 -9.12 -6.26
CA LYS A 102 -7.49 -9.60 -7.49
C LYS A 102 -9.01 -9.50 -7.38
N ALA A 103 -9.55 -9.66 -6.18
CA ALA A 103 -10.94 -9.37 -5.83
C ALA A 103 -11.28 -7.87 -5.87
N GLY A 104 -10.28 -7.00 -5.95
CA GLY A 104 -10.40 -5.55 -5.93
C GLY A 104 -10.95 -5.02 -4.61
N LEU A 105 -10.55 -5.65 -3.50
CA LEU A 105 -10.90 -5.31 -2.12
C LEU A 105 -9.71 -4.74 -1.34
N LEU A 106 -8.66 -4.33 -2.07
CA LEU A 106 -7.41 -3.85 -1.52
C LEU A 106 -7.06 -2.49 -2.11
N LYS A 107 -6.68 -1.53 -1.26
CA LYS A 107 -6.08 -0.26 -1.65
C LYS A 107 -4.68 -0.14 -1.04
N VAL A 108 -3.72 0.36 -1.80
CA VAL A 108 -2.33 0.56 -1.34
C VAL A 108 -1.93 2.01 -1.43
N LEU A 109 -1.36 2.51 -0.35
CA LEU A 109 -0.69 3.80 -0.26
C LEU A 109 0.73 3.60 0.29
N ILE A 110 1.65 4.48 -0.09
CA ILE A 110 2.98 4.57 0.49
C ILE A 110 3.13 5.97 1.05
N ARG A 111 3.40 6.11 2.35
CA ARG A 111 3.85 7.37 2.92
C ARG A 111 5.37 7.32 3.03
N THR A 112 6.01 8.24 2.34
CA THR A 112 7.47 8.41 2.36
C THR A 112 7.95 9.07 3.66
N GLU A 113 9.25 8.99 3.97
CA GLU A 113 9.82 9.67 5.16
C GLU A 113 9.56 11.18 5.14
N ASP A 114 9.51 11.79 3.95
CA ASP A 114 9.25 13.21 3.74
C ASP A 114 7.75 13.53 3.61
N ASN A 115 6.88 12.65 4.12
CA ASN A 115 5.42 12.79 4.20
C ASN A 115 4.67 12.92 2.87
N ARG A 116 5.32 12.63 1.72
CA ARG A 116 4.59 12.51 0.46
C ARG A 116 3.82 11.20 0.41
N LEU A 117 2.61 11.24 -0.13
CA LEU A 117 1.77 10.08 -0.31
C LEU A 117 1.85 9.59 -1.75
N ILE A 118 2.05 8.31 -1.94
CA ILE A 118 2.04 7.66 -3.25
C ILE A 118 0.86 6.69 -3.29
N GLU A 119 -0.06 6.93 -4.20
CA GLU A 119 -1.16 6.01 -4.47
C GLU A 119 -0.75 5.01 -5.55
N ILE A 120 -1.04 3.73 -5.30
CA ILE A 120 -0.77 2.64 -6.22
C ILE A 120 -2.09 2.08 -6.72
N ASN A 121 -2.29 2.11 -8.04
CA ASN A 121 -3.47 1.52 -8.65
C ASN A 121 -3.43 -0.01 -8.49
N PRO A 122 -4.49 -0.67 -8.01
CA PRO A 122 -4.56 -2.13 -7.84
C PRO A 122 -4.19 -2.96 -9.09
N VAL A 123 -4.38 -2.42 -10.30
CA VAL A 123 -4.04 -3.13 -11.55
C VAL A 123 -2.55 -3.06 -11.91
N THR A 124 -1.77 -2.25 -11.19
CA THR A 124 -0.36 -2.00 -11.51
C THR A 124 0.45 -3.29 -11.40
N LYS A 125 1.13 -3.66 -12.49
CA LYS A 125 2.08 -4.77 -12.51
C LYS A 125 3.45 -4.29 -12.03
N ILE A 126 3.78 -4.57 -10.77
CA ILE A 126 5.08 -4.21 -10.19
C ILE A 126 6.18 -5.11 -10.80
N PRO A 127 7.30 -4.53 -11.29
CA PRO A 127 8.39 -5.32 -11.82
C PRO A 127 8.96 -6.29 -10.77
N ARG A 128 9.17 -7.56 -11.15
CA ARG A 128 9.71 -8.59 -10.23
C ARG A 128 11.16 -8.40 -9.85
N THR A 129 11.96 -7.79 -10.74
CA THR A 129 13.37 -7.52 -10.46
C THR A 129 13.51 -6.14 -9.85
N PHE A 130 14.31 -6.05 -8.78
CA PHE A 130 14.53 -4.80 -8.05
C PHE A 130 15.09 -3.70 -8.98
N LYS A 131 16.00 -4.04 -9.91
CA LYS A 131 16.55 -3.07 -10.88
C LYS A 131 15.47 -2.38 -11.73
N ARG A 132 14.46 -3.12 -12.20
CA ARG A 132 13.36 -2.54 -12.99
C ARG A 132 12.41 -1.74 -12.11
N PHE A 133 12.12 -2.23 -10.89
CA PHE A 133 11.34 -1.51 -9.89
C PHE A 133 11.99 -0.17 -9.53
N SER A 134 13.30 -0.17 -9.27
CA SER A 134 14.10 1.02 -8.98
C SER A 134 13.99 2.06 -10.09
N GLY A 135 14.11 1.65 -11.36
CA GLY A 135 13.91 2.55 -12.50
C GLY A 135 12.49 3.12 -12.59
N MET A 136 11.47 2.31 -12.32
CA MET A 136 10.07 2.75 -12.28
C MET A 136 9.82 3.78 -11.16
N ILE A 137 10.28 3.53 -9.94
CA ILE A 137 10.12 4.49 -8.83
C ILE A 137 10.96 5.75 -9.06
N ALA A 138 12.17 5.63 -9.61
CA ALA A 138 12.97 6.80 -9.99
C ALA A 138 12.20 7.68 -10.99
N LYS A 139 11.57 7.07 -12.01
CA LYS A 139 10.72 7.78 -12.96
C LYS A 139 9.53 8.46 -12.27
N LEU A 140 8.85 7.75 -11.36
CA LEU A 140 7.74 8.30 -10.58
C LEU A 140 8.17 9.54 -9.77
N LEU A 141 9.32 9.48 -9.11
CA LEU A 141 9.83 10.61 -8.31
C LEU A 141 10.21 11.82 -9.18
N GLU A 142 10.54 11.62 -10.46
CA GLU A 142 10.78 12.71 -11.41
C GLU A 142 9.50 13.31 -11.98
N THR A 143 8.52 12.48 -12.34
CA THR A 143 7.32 12.92 -13.07
C THR A 143 6.09 13.11 -12.19
N ALA A 144 6.17 12.73 -10.92
CA ALA A 144 5.07 12.63 -9.95
C ALA A 144 3.92 11.69 -10.34
N LYS A 145 3.95 11.11 -11.55
CA LYS A 145 2.89 10.28 -12.11
C LYS A 145 3.44 9.28 -13.11
N ILE A 146 2.95 8.04 -13.04
CA ILE A 146 3.12 7.01 -14.06
C ILE A 146 1.74 6.60 -14.56
N GLN A 147 1.58 6.57 -15.87
CA GLN A 147 0.35 6.14 -16.54
C GLN A 147 0.68 5.22 -17.70
N SER A 148 -0.23 4.28 -17.97
CA SER A 148 -0.25 3.48 -19.20
C SER A 148 -1.57 3.76 -19.87
N ASP A 149 -1.53 4.16 -21.13
CA ASP A 149 -2.71 4.64 -21.86
C ASP A 149 -3.42 5.75 -21.06
N ASP A 150 -4.74 5.61 -20.86
CA ASP A 150 -5.57 6.54 -20.08
C ASP A 150 -5.61 6.22 -18.58
N GLN A 151 -4.85 5.24 -18.10
CA GLN A 151 -4.90 4.79 -16.72
C GLN A 151 -3.69 5.23 -15.91
N VAL A 152 -3.95 5.97 -14.83
CA VAL A 152 -2.93 6.34 -13.83
C VAL A 152 -2.62 5.11 -12.98
N LEU A 153 -1.35 4.70 -12.99
CA LEU A 153 -0.86 3.52 -12.29
C LEU A 153 -0.24 3.89 -10.94
N LEU A 154 0.59 4.93 -10.91
CA LEU A 154 1.19 5.45 -9.69
C LEU A 154 1.08 6.98 -9.70
N GLN A 155 0.74 7.58 -8.57
CA GLN A 155 0.65 9.03 -8.45
C GLN A 155 1.15 9.49 -7.08
N ILE A 156 2.00 10.51 -7.09
CA ILE A 156 2.41 11.24 -5.89
C ILE A 156 1.40 12.35 -5.65
N HIS A 157 0.91 12.42 -4.42
CA HIS A 157 0.00 13.44 -3.93
C HIS A 157 0.69 14.27 -2.85
N ASN A 158 0.38 15.56 -2.82
CA ASN A 158 0.94 16.50 -1.83
C ASN A 158 0.06 16.64 -0.59
N ASP A 159 -1.10 15.98 -0.59
CA ASP A 159 -2.09 16.04 0.49
C ASP A 159 -1.62 15.24 1.70
N THR A 160 -2.15 15.57 2.88
CA THR A 160 -1.89 14.78 4.07
C THR A 160 -2.63 13.43 4.01
N VAL A 161 -2.11 12.41 4.69
CA VAL A 161 -2.74 11.08 4.74
C VAL A 161 -4.19 11.14 5.25
N GLN A 162 -4.47 12.06 6.18
CA GLN A 162 -5.79 12.26 6.75
C GLN A 162 -6.82 12.74 5.73
N GLU A 163 -6.39 13.51 4.72
CA GLU A 163 -7.27 13.99 3.64
C GLU A 163 -7.68 12.87 2.68
N TYR A 164 -6.97 11.74 2.69
CA TYR A 164 -7.25 10.58 1.85
C TYR A 164 -8.34 9.66 2.39
N PHE A 165 -8.72 9.80 3.66
CA PHE A 165 -9.66 8.91 4.32
C PHE A 165 -10.95 9.63 4.70
N SER A 166 -12.07 8.90 4.62
CA SER A 166 -13.32 9.38 5.21
C SER A 166 -13.21 9.40 6.73
N ASN A 167 -14.04 10.21 7.39
CA ASN A 167 -14.13 10.25 8.86
C ASN A 167 -14.54 8.90 9.49
N GLU A 168 -14.99 7.94 8.68
CA GLU A 168 -15.40 6.60 9.12
C GLU A 168 -14.24 5.60 9.10
N ALA A 169 -13.07 5.97 8.56
CA ALA A 169 -11.91 5.09 8.51
C ALA A 169 -11.35 4.83 9.92
N TYR A 170 -11.11 3.55 10.24
CA TYR A 170 -10.47 3.14 11.48
C TYR A 170 -9.01 2.75 11.21
N ILE A 171 -8.09 3.67 11.53
CA ILE A 171 -6.67 3.58 11.24
C ILE A 171 -5.96 2.80 12.35
N VAL A 172 -5.32 1.70 11.98
CA VAL A 172 -4.68 0.75 12.88
C VAL A 172 -3.21 0.66 12.53
N ALA A 173 -2.38 1.18 13.41
CA ALA A 173 -0.95 1.01 13.29
C ALA A 173 -0.50 -0.37 13.78
N THR A 174 0.58 -0.88 13.19
CA THR A 174 1.15 -2.18 13.56
C THR A 174 2.53 -2.02 14.18
N SER A 175 2.75 -2.68 15.32
CA SER A 175 4.05 -2.68 16.00
C SER A 175 4.23 -3.92 16.85
N HIS A 176 5.42 -4.53 16.80
CA HIS A 176 5.74 -5.67 17.67
C HIS A 176 5.73 -5.31 19.16
N LYS A 177 5.88 -4.03 19.51
CA LYS A 177 5.88 -3.52 20.89
C LYS A 177 4.48 -3.16 21.41
N ALA A 178 3.48 -3.18 20.54
CA ALA A 178 2.11 -2.85 20.91
C ALA A 178 1.38 -4.06 21.52
N LYS A 179 0.15 -3.84 21.97
CA LYS A 179 -0.67 -4.89 22.59
C LYS A 179 -0.92 -6.01 21.57
N LEU A 180 -0.60 -7.24 21.94
CA LEU A 180 -0.91 -8.42 21.13
C LEU A 180 -2.42 -8.60 21.04
N VAL A 181 -2.93 -8.80 19.83
CA VAL A 181 -4.35 -9.07 19.56
C VAL A 181 -4.51 -10.37 18.78
N ASP A 182 -5.67 -11.01 18.93
CA ASP A 182 -6.15 -11.97 17.94
C ASP A 182 -6.68 -11.20 16.73
N LEU A 183 -6.02 -11.37 15.58
CA LEU A 183 -6.35 -10.59 14.40
C LEU A 183 -7.74 -10.94 13.84
N LYS A 184 -8.16 -12.21 13.93
CA LYS A 184 -9.47 -12.66 13.44
C LYS A 184 -10.60 -12.01 14.22
N GLU A 185 -10.50 -12.04 15.55
CA GLU A 185 -11.46 -11.35 16.41
C GLU A 185 -11.42 -9.83 16.22
N TYR A 186 -10.24 -9.27 16.00
CA TYR A 186 -10.07 -7.83 15.85
C TYR A 186 -10.78 -7.30 14.60
N ILE A 187 -10.62 -7.95 13.45
CA ILE A 187 -11.24 -7.50 12.20
C ILE A 187 -12.77 -7.67 12.20
N GLN A 188 -13.32 -8.62 12.97
CA GLN A 188 -14.77 -8.81 13.09
C GLN A 188 -15.47 -7.70 13.87
N LYS A 189 -14.74 -7.01 14.75
CA LYS A 189 -15.29 -5.99 15.67
C LYS A 189 -15.14 -4.56 15.11
N LYS A 190 -14.54 -4.40 13.93
CA LYS A 190 -14.16 -3.11 13.35
C LYS A 190 -14.53 -3.05 11.88
N HIS A 191 -14.80 -1.85 11.39
CA HIS A 191 -15.19 -1.56 10.01
C HIS A 191 -14.27 -0.49 9.42
N ASN A 192 -14.22 -0.41 8.09
CA ASN A 192 -13.44 0.56 7.31
C ASN A 192 -11.96 0.61 7.75
N LEU A 193 -11.34 -0.57 7.85
CA LEU A 193 -10.01 -0.72 8.40
C LEU A 193 -8.91 -0.22 7.44
N VAL A 194 -8.01 0.58 8.01
CA VAL A 194 -6.79 1.05 7.35
C VAL A 194 -5.60 0.58 8.18
N PHE A 195 -4.76 -0.29 7.63
CA PHE A 195 -3.57 -0.77 8.32
C PHE A 195 -2.36 0.07 7.95
N VAL A 196 -1.62 0.56 8.96
CA VAL A 196 -0.34 1.24 8.81
C VAL A 196 0.78 0.26 9.20
N ILE A 197 1.66 -0.04 8.24
CA ILE A 197 2.78 -0.96 8.42
C ILE A 197 4.07 -0.23 8.06
N GLY A 198 5.05 -0.28 8.96
CA GLY A 198 6.36 0.32 8.71
C GLY A 198 7.09 -0.31 7.52
N ALA A 199 7.53 0.52 6.58
CA ALA A 199 8.36 0.16 5.44
C ALA A 199 9.77 0.79 5.59
N VAL A 200 10.35 0.64 6.78
CA VAL A 200 11.64 1.20 7.20
C VAL A 200 12.64 0.10 7.54
N ALA A 201 13.93 0.41 7.43
CA ALA A 201 15.00 -0.49 7.86
C ALA A 201 15.05 -0.64 9.40
N LYS A 202 14.88 0.49 10.09
CA LYS A 202 14.93 0.64 11.55
C LYS A 202 13.89 1.68 11.98
N GLY A 203 13.46 1.60 13.23
CA GLY A 203 12.46 2.51 13.80
C GLY A 203 11.13 1.80 14.06
N ASN A 204 10.12 2.57 14.50
CA ASN A 204 8.81 2.02 14.81
C ASN A 204 7.69 2.95 14.32
N PRO A 205 7.48 3.03 12.98
CA PRO A 205 6.48 3.93 12.40
C PRO A 205 5.08 3.72 12.98
N GLY A 206 4.76 2.49 13.38
CA GLY A 206 3.48 2.18 14.00
C GLY A 206 3.25 2.86 15.35
N LEU A 207 4.26 2.92 16.23
CA LEU A 207 4.14 3.67 17.51
C LEU A 207 4.25 5.18 17.33
N GLU A 208 4.94 5.61 16.27
CA GLU A 208 5.14 7.04 15.95
C GLU A 208 3.97 7.62 15.13
N CYS A 209 3.02 6.77 14.72
CA CYS A 209 1.86 7.11 13.93
C CYS A 209 0.86 7.95 14.74
N LYS A 210 0.94 9.28 14.62
CA LYS A 210 0.09 10.23 15.37
C LYS A 210 -1.37 10.27 14.93
N PHE A 211 -1.71 9.65 13.80
CA PHE A 211 -3.04 9.69 13.20
C PHE A 211 -3.75 8.34 13.25
N SER A 212 -3.18 7.33 13.92
CA SER A 212 -3.88 6.07 14.15
C SER A 212 -4.88 6.18 15.30
N ASN A 213 -5.98 5.43 15.18
CA ASN A 213 -6.94 5.22 16.24
C ASN A 213 -6.45 4.16 17.25
N ASP A 214 -5.64 3.21 16.78
CA ASP A 214 -5.10 2.12 17.60
C ASP A 214 -3.69 1.71 17.13
N CYS A 215 -2.93 1.06 17.99
CA CYS A 215 -1.67 0.41 17.64
C CYS A 215 -1.66 -1.01 18.23
N ILE A 216 -1.50 -2.01 17.36
CA ILE A 216 -1.61 -3.43 17.72
C ILE A 216 -0.37 -4.22 17.31
N SER A 217 -0.14 -5.33 18.00
CA SER A 217 0.77 -6.39 17.57
C SER A 217 -0.04 -7.61 17.12
N ILE A 218 0.34 -8.21 15.98
CA ILE A 218 -0.29 -9.42 15.44
C ILE A 218 0.56 -10.69 15.64
N SER A 219 1.70 -10.56 16.32
CA SER A 219 2.64 -11.66 16.55
C SER A 219 3.48 -11.39 17.79
N ARG A 220 3.85 -12.46 18.51
CA ARG A 220 4.84 -12.38 19.60
C ARG A 220 6.27 -12.18 19.09
N TYR A 221 6.49 -12.45 17.81
CA TYR A 221 7.78 -12.31 17.13
C TYR A 221 7.79 -11.08 16.24
N GLN A 222 8.98 -10.48 16.10
CA GLN A 222 9.20 -9.44 15.09
C GLN A 222 9.04 -10.03 13.70
N LEU A 223 8.27 -9.35 12.85
CA LEU A 223 7.99 -9.77 11.47
C LEU A 223 8.62 -8.78 10.50
N SER A 224 9.02 -9.26 9.32
CA SER A 224 9.25 -8.38 8.19
C SER A 224 7.94 -7.72 7.76
N THR A 225 8.02 -6.57 7.09
CA THR A 225 6.87 -5.87 6.52
C THR A 225 6.02 -6.81 5.65
N SER A 226 6.65 -7.53 4.71
CA SER A 226 5.98 -8.48 3.83
C SER A 226 5.24 -9.59 4.61
N ASN A 227 5.85 -10.19 5.64
CA ASN A 227 5.18 -11.24 6.41
C ASN A 227 4.04 -10.70 7.29
N CYS A 228 4.17 -9.48 7.82
CA CYS A 228 3.08 -8.78 8.51
C CYS A 228 1.89 -8.57 7.57
N LEU A 229 2.16 -8.09 6.35
CA LEU A 229 1.14 -7.89 5.31
C LEU A 229 0.46 -9.20 4.93
N SER A 230 1.22 -10.26 4.64
CA SER A 230 0.67 -11.58 4.31
C SER A 230 -0.30 -12.08 5.39
N LYS A 231 0.08 -12.03 6.67
CA LYS A 231 -0.82 -12.45 7.76
C LYS A 231 -2.13 -11.67 7.80
N ILE A 232 -2.08 -10.36 7.55
CA ILE A 232 -3.29 -9.53 7.53
C ILE A 232 -4.14 -9.88 6.31
N ILE A 233 -3.53 -9.98 5.13
CA ILE A 233 -4.17 -10.35 3.88
C ILE A 233 -4.88 -11.71 4.03
N ASP A 234 -4.14 -12.75 4.44
CA ASP A 234 -4.68 -14.11 4.62
C ASP A 234 -5.88 -14.10 5.57
N THR A 235 -5.82 -13.31 6.64
CA THR A 235 -6.92 -13.19 7.61
C THR A 235 -8.16 -12.54 6.98
N PHE A 236 -8.00 -11.53 6.11
CA PHE A 236 -9.11 -10.95 5.36
C PHE A 236 -9.64 -11.86 4.26
N GLU A 237 -8.77 -12.60 3.58
CA GLU A 237 -9.17 -13.57 2.56
C GLU A 237 -10.02 -14.67 3.18
N GLU A 238 -9.62 -15.21 4.34
CA GLU A 238 -10.43 -16.15 5.12
C GLU A 238 -11.76 -15.51 5.56
N TYR A 239 -11.73 -14.28 6.10
CA TYR A 239 -12.93 -13.61 6.60
C TYR A 239 -13.94 -13.27 5.50
N TYR A 240 -13.45 -12.95 4.30
CA TYR A 240 -14.26 -12.67 3.12
C TYR A 240 -14.52 -13.90 2.25
N SER A 241 -14.05 -15.08 2.63
CA SER A 241 -14.17 -16.32 1.85
C SER A 241 -13.65 -16.14 0.40
N ILE A 242 -12.47 -15.52 0.25
CA ILE A 242 -11.76 -15.40 -1.02
C ILE A 242 -10.80 -16.59 -1.10
N ILE A 243 -10.95 -17.41 -2.15
CA ILE A 243 -10.24 -18.69 -2.35
C ILE A 243 -9.39 -18.61 -3.61
#